data_AF-A0A2I0AB69-F1
#
_entry.id   AF-A0A2I0AB69-F1
#
_cell.length_a   1.000
_cell.length_b   1.000
_cell.length_c   1.000
_cell.angle_alpha   90.00
_cell.angle_beta   90.00
_cell.angle_gamma   90.00
#
_symmetry.space_group_name_H-M   'P 1'
#
loop_
_entity.id
_entity.type
_entity.pdbx_description
1 polymer ?
#
loop_
_entity_poly.entity_id
_entity_poly.type
_entity_poly.pdbx_seq_one_letter_code
_entity_poly.pdbx_strand_id
1 'polypeptide(L)'
;MLHSGDSASTHTRLPARFIVSRSRGLCLAAAAYVSFQATTPSFKASQHLQTFNMAISCRNFRITAKRVIIMKITVVTVDEHFVTLDIDQEESVENVKALLEVETSVPLHQQQLHFNGKEMRNSDRLSSIGIRDGDLIMMLSLDSGSMANELRINPDGSTSDPISFQQRMRRDSQLIGQLLQSDPELAQAIMGDDLDNLQNILRERHQQKLQLRRKHEEELALMYADPFDVESQRKIEAAIRQVTFNAC
;
A
#
# COMPACT_ATOMS: atom_id res chain seq x y z
N MET A 1 26.26 41.72 -35.37
CA MET A 1 24.95 41.60 -34.72
C MET A 1 24.54 40.14 -34.88
N LEU A 2 24.68 39.33 -33.82
CA LEU A 2 23.59 38.94 -32.90
C LEU A 2 22.55 38.06 -33.64
N HIS A 3 22.55 36.73 -33.37
CA HIS A 3 21.56 36.01 -32.53
C HIS A 3 20.27 35.69 -33.34
N SER A 4 19.59 34.54 -33.32
CA SER A 4 19.51 33.32 -32.51
C SER A 4 18.74 32.27 -33.35
N GLY A 5 18.79 30.96 -33.05
CA GLY A 5 17.63 30.33 -32.41
C GLY A 5 17.21 29.00 -33.04
N ASP A 6 17.50 27.93 -32.30
CA ASP A 6 16.93 26.57 -32.19
C ASP A 6 15.77 26.08 -33.09
N SER A 7 15.85 24.80 -33.50
CA SER A 7 15.00 23.73 -32.93
C SER A 7 15.36 22.34 -33.48
N ALA A 8 15.35 21.37 -32.56
CA ALA A 8 15.82 20.00 -32.69
C ALA A 8 14.74 19.01 -33.18
N SER A 9 15.17 17.87 -33.75
CA SER A 9 14.44 16.61 -33.62
C SER A 9 15.43 15.45 -33.47
N THR A 10 15.46 14.94 -32.25
CA THR A 10 16.21 13.79 -31.75
C THR A 10 15.45 12.50 -32.02
N HIS A 11 16.04 11.58 -32.79
CA HIS A 11 15.65 10.17 -32.78
C HIS A 11 16.61 9.39 -31.88
N THR A 12 16.21 9.20 -30.62
CA THR A 12 16.88 8.34 -29.64
C THR A 12 16.62 6.87 -29.97
N ARG A 13 17.61 6.17 -30.55
CA ARG A 13 17.68 4.71 -30.50
C ARG A 13 18.20 4.31 -29.11
N LEU A 14 17.38 3.59 -28.37
CA LEU A 14 17.61 3.08 -27.02
C LEU A 14 18.94 2.28 -26.92
N PRO A 15 19.73 2.43 -25.84
CA PRO A 15 20.87 1.56 -25.56
C PRO A 15 20.41 0.27 -24.87
N ALA A 16 20.79 -0.89 -25.42
CA ALA A 16 20.66 -2.18 -24.77
C ALA A 16 21.44 -2.18 -23.45
N ARG A 17 20.75 -2.34 -22.32
CA ARG A 17 21.36 -2.41 -20.99
C ARG A 17 21.69 -3.87 -20.67
N PHE A 18 22.99 -4.18 -20.57
CA PHE A 18 23.49 -5.46 -20.08
C PHE A 18 23.38 -5.53 -18.56
N ILE A 19 22.82 -6.62 -18.01
CA ILE A 19 22.87 -6.93 -16.58
C ILE A 19 23.74 -8.17 -16.40
N VAL A 20 24.81 -8.04 -15.59
CA VAL A 20 25.72 -9.13 -15.24
C VAL A 20 25.12 -9.93 -14.08
N SER A 21 24.76 -11.19 -14.33
CA SER A 21 24.35 -12.15 -13.31
C SER A 21 25.55 -12.86 -12.69
N ARG A 22 25.61 -12.88 -11.35
CA ARG A 22 26.71 -13.36 -10.51
C ARG A 22 26.66 -14.89 -10.38
N SER A 23 27.49 -15.61 -11.14
CA SER A 23 27.73 -17.04 -10.85
C SER A 23 28.91 -17.19 -9.87
N ARG A 24 28.78 -18.11 -8.92
CA ARG A 24 29.72 -18.32 -7.80
C ARG A 24 31.16 -18.52 -8.29
N GLY A 25 32.03 -17.59 -7.86
CA GLY A 25 33.47 -17.63 -8.07
C GLY A 25 34.01 -16.20 -8.04
N LEU A 26 34.53 -15.76 -6.90
CA LEU A 26 35.12 -14.44 -6.75
C LEU A 26 36.23 -14.21 -7.78
N CYS A 27 36.06 -13.17 -8.60
CA CYS A 27 37.09 -12.14 -8.84
C CYS A 27 36.33 -10.82 -9.05
N LEU A 28 36.37 -9.95 -8.04
CA LEU A 28 35.83 -8.60 -8.11
C LEU A 28 36.63 -7.77 -9.13
N ALA A 29 35.92 -7.19 -10.09
CA ALA A 29 36.23 -5.87 -10.65
C ALA A 29 34.92 -5.29 -11.20
N ALA A 30 34.09 -4.76 -10.30
CA ALA A 30 32.94 -3.94 -10.67
C ALA A 30 33.44 -2.50 -10.89
N ALA A 31 33.41 -2.04 -12.14
CA ALA A 31 33.48 -0.62 -12.46
C ALA A 31 32.06 -0.03 -12.44
N ALA A 32 31.79 0.74 -11.38
CA ALA A 32 30.92 1.91 -11.24
C ALA A 32 29.46 1.87 -11.75
N TYR A 33 28.50 2.12 -10.83
CA TYR A 33 27.88 3.45 -10.65
C TYR A 33 27.04 3.46 -9.36
N VAL A 34 27.53 4.11 -8.29
CA VAL A 34 26.70 4.44 -7.11
C VAL A 34 27.07 5.85 -6.67
N SER A 35 26.10 6.75 -6.76
CA SER A 35 26.13 8.07 -6.13
C SER A 35 26.04 7.90 -4.63
N PHE A 36 27.08 8.29 -3.89
CA PHE A 36 27.03 8.40 -2.44
C PHE A 36 27.64 9.74 -2.02
N GLN A 37 26.80 10.62 -1.46
CA GLN A 37 27.24 11.81 -0.75
C GLN A 37 27.85 11.35 0.58
N ALA A 38 29.17 11.47 0.70
CA ALA A 38 29.87 11.37 1.98
C ALA A 38 30.48 12.73 2.29
N THR A 39 29.88 13.41 3.27
CA THR A 39 30.42 14.58 3.95
C THR A 39 31.48 14.08 4.95
N THR A 40 32.76 14.38 4.72
CA THR A 40 33.77 14.76 5.75
C THR A 40 35.14 15.04 5.10
N PRO A 41 36.01 15.83 5.75
CA PRO A 41 36.88 16.76 5.05
C PRO A 41 38.32 16.26 4.85
N SER A 42 38.98 16.90 3.87
CA SER A 42 40.42 16.98 3.66
C SER A 42 41.14 15.71 3.20
N PHE A 43 41.36 15.61 1.89
CA PHE A 43 42.68 15.25 1.37
C PHE A 43 42.86 15.81 -0.05
N LYS A 44 43.99 16.49 -0.26
CA LYS A 44 44.30 17.27 -1.47
C LYS A 44 44.42 16.38 -2.71
N ALA A 45 43.84 16.85 -3.80
CA ALA A 45 44.05 16.38 -5.15
C ALA A 45 45.55 16.43 -5.53
N SER A 46 46.03 15.37 -6.18
CA SER A 46 47.18 15.46 -7.08
C SER A 46 46.93 14.56 -8.29
N GLN A 47 46.87 15.19 -9.45
CA GLN A 47 46.68 14.58 -10.75
C GLN A 47 47.92 13.79 -11.14
N HIS A 48 47.78 12.51 -11.48
CA HIS A 48 48.62 11.92 -12.51
C HIS A 48 47.92 10.73 -13.16
N LEU A 49 47.50 10.91 -14.42
CA LEU A 49 47.11 9.84 -15.33
C LEU A 49 48.33 8.94 -15.56
N GLN A 50 48.21 7.66 -15.22
CA GLN A 50 49.02 6.60 -15.81
C GLN A 50 48.07 5.50 -16.28
N THR A 51 47.91 5.41 -17.59
CA THR A 51 47.25 4.32 -18.30
C THR A 51 48.10 3.06 -18.17
N PHE A 52 47.79 2.21 -17.19
CA PHE A 52 48.36 0.86 -17.12
C PHE A 52 47.56 -0.07 -18.03
N ASN A 53 48.17 -0.43 -19.16
CA ASN A 53 47.77 -1.59 -19.98
C ASN A 53 47.97 -2.85 -19.14
N MET A 54 46.89 -3.43 -18.63
CA MET A 54 46.91 -4.75 -18.01
C MET A 54 46.19 -5.74 -18.93
N ALA A 55 46.96 -6.43 -19.76
CA ALA A 55 46.49 -7.54 -20.57
C ALA A 55 46.11 -8.71 -19.65
N ILE A 56 44.82 -8.86 -19.36
CA ILE A 56 44.31 -10.06 -18.68
C ILE A 56 43.99 -11.10 -19.74
N SER A 57 44.81 -12.15 -19.80
CA SER A 57 44.59 -13.36 -20.60
C SER A 57 43.38 -14.13 -20.06
N CYS A 58 42.17 -13.80 -20.52
CA CYS A 58 40.96 -14.57 -20.24
C CYS A 58 40.91 -15.84 -21.11
N ARG A 59 41.53 -16.93 -20.66
CA ARG A 59 41.60 -18.19 -21.44
C ARG A 59 40.45 -19.18 -21.18
N ASN A 60 39.41 -18.85 -20.40
CA ASN A 60 38.26 -19.75 -20.17
C ASN A 60 36.97 -19.02 -19.72
N PHE A 61 36.63 -17.87 -20.32
CA PHE A 61 35.32 -17.25 -20.08
C PHE A 61 34.33 -17.71 -21.16
N ARG A 62 33.49 -18.70 -20.81
CA ARG A 62 32.40 -19.15 -21.68
C ARG A 62 31.24 -18.17 -21.53
N ILE A 63 31.12 -17.21 -22.45
CA ILE A 63 29.95 -16.34 -22.52
C ILE A 63 28.77 -17.22 -22.97
N THR A 64 27.96 -17.68 -22.02
CA THR A 64 26.66 -18.29 -22.34
C THR A 64 25.68 -17.14 -22.56
N ALA A 65 25.35 -16.87 -23.83
CA ALA A 65 24.22 -16.01 -24.17
C ALA A 65 22.94 -16.71 -23.67
N LYS A 66 22.43 -16.32 -22.50
CA LYS A 66 21.13 -16.79 -22.01
C LYS A 66 20.07 -16.11 -22.86
N ARG A 67 19.28 -16.90 -23.60
CA ARG A 67 18.09 -16.40 -24.29
C ARG A 67 17.08 -16.00 -23.21
N VAL A 68 16.85 -14.69 -23.07
CA VAL A 68 15.80 -14.16 -22.17
C VAL A 68 14.50 -14.19 -22.95
N ILE A 69 13.51 -14.91 -22.45
CA ILE A 69 12.16 -14.93 -23.01
C ILE A 69 11.33 -14.04 -22.09
N ILE A 70 10.99 -12.85 -22.58
CA ILE A 70 10.10 -11.94 -21.88
C ILE A 70 8.68 -12.40 -22.16
N MET A 71 7.92 -12.63 -21.10
CA MET A 71 6.50 -12.96 -21.15
C MET A 71 5.69 -11.96 -20.32
N LYS A 72 4.43 -11.81 -20.67
CA LYS A 72 3.48 -10.93 -20.02
C LYS A 72 2.55 -11.75 -19.13
N ILE A 73 2.44 -11.39 -17.86
CA ILE A 73 1.49 -12.02 -16.91
C ILE A 73 0.55 -10.98 -16.35
N THR A 74 -0.66 -11.39 -15.98
CA THR A 74 -1.63 -10.53 -15.31
C THR A 74 -1.90 -11.04 -13.91
N VAL A 75 -1.77 -10.15 -12.93
CA VAL A 75 -2.03 -10.42 -11.53
C VAL A 75 -3.33 -9.73 -11.14
N VAL A 76 -4.27 -10.50 -10.60
CA VAL A 76 -5.56 -10.00 -10.13
C VAL A 76 -5.51 -9.94 -8.61
N THR A 77 -5.73 -8.77 -8.04
CA THR A 77 -5.82 -8.58 -6.59
C THR A 77 -7.26 -8.84 -6.10
N VAL A 78 -7.42 -9.02 -4.79
CA VAL A 78 -8.75 -9.18 -4.15
C VAL A 78 -9.66 -7.96 -4.32
N ASP A 79 -9.07 -6.79 -4.53
CA ASP A 79 -9.80 -5.52 -4.74
C ASP A 79 -10.15 -5.30 -6.21
N GLU A 80 -10.19 -6.37 -7.03
CA GLU A 80 -10.49 -6.33 -8.47
C GLU A 80 -9.51 -5.48 -9.30
N HIS A 81 -8.30 -5.23 -8.81
CA HIS A 81 -7.27 -4.52 -9.56
C HIS A 81 -6.44 -5.50 -10.40
N PHE A 82 -6.14 -5.10 -11.63
CA PHE A 82 -5.34 -5.87 -12.59
C PHE A 82 -3.98 -5.22 -12.79
N VAL A 83 -2.91 -5.92 -12.40
CA VAL A 83 -1.53 -5.48 -12.62
C VAL A 83 -0.90 -6.37 -13.68
N THR A 84 -0.29 -5.77 -14.70
CA THR A 84 0.32 -6.53 -15.79
C THR A 84 1.82 -6.34 -15.82
N LEU A 85 2.59 -7.43 -15.86
CA LEU A 85 4.05 -7.41 -15.73
C LEU A 85 4.72 -8.12 -16.91
N ASP A 86 5.80 -7.52 -17.41
CA ASP A 86 6.71 -8.13 -18.39
C ASP A 86 7.93 -8.73 -17.65
N ILE A 87 8.09 -10.05 -17.68
CA ILE A 87 9.03 -10.80 -16.82
C ILE A 87 9.74 -11.95 -17.57
N ASP A 88 10.95 -12.33 -17.14
CA ASP A 88 11.64 -13.55 -17.64
C ASP A 88 10.92 -14.79 -17.11
N GLN A 89 10.71 -15.79 -17.96
CA GLN A 89 10.12 -17.08 -17.57
C GLN A 89 10.93 -17.81 -16.47
N GLU A 90 12.23 -17.51 -16.38
CA GLU A 90 13.14 -18.10 -15.39
C GLU A 90 13.22 -17.32 -14.07
N GLU A 91 12.43 -16.26 -13.93
CA GLU A 91 12.40 -15.44 -12.72
C GLU A 91 11.78 -16.19 -11.53
N SER A 92 12.22 -15.86 -10.32
CA SER A 92 11.65 -16.42 -9.09
C SER A 92 10.34 -15.71 -8.72
N VAL A 93 9.48 -16.44 -8.03
CA VAL A 93 8.24 -15.87 -7.45
C VAL A 93 8.54 -14.75 -6.47
N GLU A 94 9.64 -14.82 -5.72
CA GLU A 94 10.09 -13.74 -4.83
C GLU A 94 10.29 -12.42 -5.58
N ASN A 95 10.93 -12.46 -6.74
CA ASN A 95 11.21 -11.26 -7.54
C ASN A 95 9.93 -10.71 -8.18
N VAL A 96 8.98 -11.58 -8.56
CA VAL A 96 7.64 -11.17 -9.01
C VAL A 96 6.92 -10.39 -7.90
N LYS A 97 6.94 -10.92 -6.66
CA LYS A 97 6.32 -10.25 -5.51
C LYS A 97 6.97 -8.89 -5.20
N ALA A 98 8.29 -8.79 -5.35
CA ALA A 98 9.00 -7.52 -5.18
C ALA A 98 8.56 -6.47 -6.22
N LEU A 99 8.33 -6.86 -7.47
CA LEU A 99 7.78 -5.96 -8.49
C LEU A 99 6.34 -5.54 -8.15
N LEU A 100 5.52 -6.50 -7.71
CA LEU A 100 4.15 -6.21 -7.28
C LEU A 100 4.08 -5.30 -6.05
N GLU A 101 5.08 -5.34 -5.15
CA GLU A 101 5.13 -4.43 -3.99
C GLU A 101 5.22 -2.97 -4.44
N VAL A 102 5.96 -2.69 -5.50
CA VAL A 102 6.07 -1.34 -6.07
C VAL A 102 4.75 -0.89 -6.70
N GLU A 103 4.07 -1.79 -7.42
CA GLU A 103 2.83 -1.46 -8.13
C GLU A 103 1.60 -1.40 -7.22
N THR A 104 1.53 -2.28 -6.21
CA THR A 104 0.35 -2.44 -5.35
C THR A 104 0.50 -1.81 -3.97
N SER A 105 1.72 -1.40 -3.58
CA SER A 105 2.08 -0.96 -2.22
C SER A 105 1.82 -2.01 -1.12
N VAL A 106 1.60 -3.28 -1.49
CA VAL A 106 1.47 -4.39 -0.54
C VAL A 106 2.86 -4.98 -0.28
N PRO A 107 3.35 -5.05 0.97
CA PRO A 107 4.66 -5.63 1.28
C PRO A 107 4.83 -7.08 0.80
N LEU A 108 6.01 -7.46 0.29
CA LEU A 108 6.29 -8.80 -0.24
C LEU A 108 5.86 -9.95 0.68
N HIS A 109 6.09 -9.82 1.99
CA HIS A 109 5.76 -10.84 2.99
C HIS A 109 4.24 -10.98 3.24
N GLN A 110 3.47 -9.97 2.86
CA GLN A 110 2.00 -9.98 2.91
C GLN A 110 1.41 -10.49 1.59
N GLN A 111 2.19 -10.69 0.54
CA GLN A 111 1.68 -11.18 -0.74
C GLN A 111 1.69 -12.71 -0.81
N GLN A 112 0.53 -13.30 -1.07
CA GLN A 112 0.37 -14.69 -1.48
C GLN A 112 -0.07 -14.77 -2.93
N LEU A 113 0.73 -15.43 -3.76
CA LEU A 113 0.41 -15.64 -5.16
C LEU A 113 -0.12 -17.05 -5.37
N HIS A 114 -1.25 -17.16 -6.06
CA HIS A 114 -1.90 -18.42 -6.39
C HIS A 114 -2.04 -18.58 -7.89
N PHE A 115 -1.67 -19.75 -8.39
CA PHE A 115 -1.88 -20.17 -9.78
C PHE A 115 -2.66 -21.48 -9.80
N ASN A 116 -3.77 -21.53 -10.55
CA ASN A 116 -4.69 -22.67 -10.58
C ASN A 116 -5.12 -23.15 -9.18
N GLY A 117 -5.35 -22.20 -8.26
CA GLY A 117 -5.72 -22.48 -6.87
C GLY A 117 -4.57 -22.95 -5.97
N LYS A 118 -3.34 -23.10 -6.48
CA LYS A 118 -2.18 -23.51 -5.70
C LYS A 118 -1.29 -22.32 -5.34
N GLU A 119 -0.95 -22.20 -4.05
CA GLU A 119 0.01 -21.21 -3.58
C GLU A 119 1.41 -21.48 -4.16
N MET A 120 2.05 -20.41 -4.63
CA MET A 120 3.41 -20.44 -5.16
C MET A 120 4.41 -20.02 -4.10
N ARG A 121 5.51 -20.77 -3.96
CA ARG A 121 6.54 -20.47 -2.95
C ARG A 121 7.57 -19.50 -3.52
N ASN A 122 8.19 -18.70 -2.67
CA ASN A 122 9.22 -17.73 -3.07
C ASN A 122 10.39 -18.37 -3.84
N SER A 123 10.73 -19.62 -3.51
CA SER A 123 11.81 -20.38 -4.14
C SER A 123 11.47 -20.91 -5.55
N ASP A 124 10.20 -20.92 -5.92
CA ASP A 124 9.74 -21.49 -7.18
C ASP A 124 10.07 -20.55 -8.34
N ARG A 125 10.28 -21.12 -9.53
CA ARG A 125 10.41 -20.36 -10.78
C ARG A 125 9.11 -20.39 -11.56
N LEU A 126 8.81 -19.32 -12.30
CA LEU A 126 7.61 -19.26 -13.14
C LEU A 126 7.55 -20.41 -14.15
N SER A 127 8.66 -20.75 -14.79
CA SER A 127 8.78 -21.89 -15.71
C SER A 127 8.47 -23.24 -15.04
N SER A 128 8.92 -23.43 -13.80
CA SER A 128 8.71 -24.68 -13.05
C SER A 128 7.26 -24.89 -12.60
N ILE A 129 6.53 -23.80 -12.39
CA ILE A 129 5.09 -23.81 -12.05
C ILE A 129 4.25 -24.05 -13.31
N GLY A 130 4.80 -23.76 -14.49
CA GLY A 130 4.13 -23.91 -15.78
C GLY A 130 3.40 -22.64 -16.24
N ILE A 131 3.74 -21.48 -15.67
CA ILE A 131 3.17 -20.19 -16.06
C ILE A 131 3.71 -19.77 -17.43
N ARG A 132 2.81 -19.26 -18.25
CA ARG A 132 3.04 -18.85 -19.64
C ARG A 132 2.62 -17.40 -19.87
N ASP A 133 2.93 -16.93 -21.06
CA ASP A 133 2.47 -15.64 -21.57
C ASP A 133 0.94 -15.57 -21.59
N GLY A 134 0.40 -14.49 -21.03
CA GLY A 134 -1.02 -14.21 -20.91
C GLY A 134 -1.72 -14.86 -19.72
N ASP A 135 -1.02 -15.64 -18.90
CA ASP A 135 -1.64 -16.32 -17.75
C ASP A 135 -2.07 -15.33 -16.64
N LEU A 136 -3.10 -15.76 -15.91
CA LEU A 136 -3.66 -15.05 -14.77
C LEU A 136 -3.15 -15.65 -13.45
N ILE A 137 -2.70 -14.78 -12.55
CA ILE A 137 -2.27 -15.14 -11.20
C ILE A 137 -3.15 -14.36 -10.22
N MET A 138 -3.62 -15.03 -9.17
CA MET A 138 -4.36 -14.37 -8.11
C MET A 138 -3.39 -13.94 -7.01
N MET A 139 -3.48 -12.69 -6.57
CA MET A 139 -2.77 -12.19 -5.40
C MET A 139 -3.75 -12.01 -4.25
N LEU A 140 -3.46 -12.69 -3.13
CA LEU A 140 -4.10 -12.48 -1.86
C LEU A 140 -3.17 -11.64 -0.98
N SER A 141 -3.72 -10.60 -0.37
CA SER A 141 -3.04 -9.88 0.70
C SER A 141 -3.30 -10.64 1.99
N LEU A 142 -2.26 -11.26 2.55
CA LEU A 142 -2.18 -11.58 3.96
C LEU A 142 -2.10 -10.25 4.71
N ASP A 143 -3.23 -9.58 4.83
CA ASP A 143 -3.42 -8.69 5.97
C ASP A 143 -3.14 -9.56 7.17
N SER A 144 -2.00 -9.31 7.82
CA SER A 144 -1.61 -9.96 9.05
C SER A 144 -2.86 -10.16 9.89
N GLY A 145 -3.25 -11.42 10.13
CA GLY A 145 -4.46 -11.78 10.87
C GLY A 145 -4.51 -11.20 12.30
N SER A 146 -3.49 -10.44 12.71
CA SER A 146 -3.47 -9.59 13.90
C SER A 146 -4.13 -8.22 13.72
N MET A 147 -4.12 -7.58 12.55
CA MET A 147 -4.67 -6.21 12.41
C MET A 147 -6.18 -6.20 12.17
N ALA A 148 -6.70 -7.20 11.44
CA ALA A 148 -8.13 -7.36 11.25
C ALA A 148 -8.82 -7.77 12.55
N ASN A 149 -8.19 -8.59 13.40
CA ASN A 149 -8.79 -9.00 14.67
C ASN A 149 -8.70 -7.90 15.76
N GLU A 150 -7.72 -7.00 15.67
CA GLU A 150 -7.47 -5.94 16.67
C GLU A 150 -8.60 -4.92 16.83
N LEU A 151 -9.44 -4.75 15.80
CA LEU A 151 -10.57 -3.82 15.81
C LEU A 151 -11.92 -4.50 15.53
N ARG A 152 -11.99 -5.83 15.57
CA ARG A 152 -13.24 -6.52 15.32
C ARG A 152 -14.23 -6.27 16.45
N ILE A 153 -15.33 -5.63 16.06
CA ILE A 153 -16.50 -5.41 16.90
C ILE A 153 -17.51 -6.51 16.60
N ASN A 154 -17.94 -7.20 17.65
CA ASN A 154 -18.98 -8.20 17.63
C ASN A 154 -20.35 -7.53 17.39
N PRO A 155 -21.38 -8.26 16.94
CA PRO A 155 -22.73 -7.70 16.72
C PRO A 155 -23.39 -7.08 17.97
N ASP A 156 -22.92 -7.45 19.17
CA ASP A 156 -23.37 -6.90 20.45
C ASP A 156 -22.65 -5.59 20.83
N GLY A 157 -21.67 -5.15 20.05
CA GLY A 157 -20.86 -3.96 20.31
C GLY A 157 -19.57 -4.21 21.09
N SER A 158 -19.34 -5.42 21.61
CA SER A 158 -18.08 -5.78 22.29
C SER A 158 -16.94 -6.00 21.29
N THR A 159 -15.70 -6.02 21.74
CA THR A 159 -14.56 -6.36 20.88
C THR A 159 -14.22 -7.84 21.00
N SER A 160 -13.78 -8.48 19.91
CA SER A 160 -13.32 -9.87 19.97
C SER A 160 -12.00 -10.02 20.74
N ASP A 161 -11.16 -8.98 20.74
CA ASP A 161 -9.91 -8.89 21.50
C ASP A 161 -9.83 -7.54 22.24
N PRO A 162 -10.20 -7.49 23.53
CA PRO A 162 -10.26 -6.25 24.30
C PRO A 162 -8.88 -5.67 24.59
N ILE A 163 -7.85 -6.50 24.75
CA ILE A 163 -6.50 -6.05 25.10
C ILE A 163 -5.88 -5.31 23.93
N SER A 164 -5.98 -5.91 22.74
CA SER A 164 -5.39 -5.35 21.53
C SER A 164 -6.13 -4.08 21.09
N PHE A 165 -7.46 -4.05 21.23
CA PHE A 165 -8.26 -2.84 21.07
C PHE A 165 -7.80 -1.71 22.01
N GLN A 166 -7.64 -2.01 23.30
CA GLN A 166 -7.21 -1.03 24.31
C GLN A 166 -5.83 -0.45 24.00
N GLN A 167 -4.86 -1.29 23.62
CA GLN A 167 -3.52 -0.83 23.25
C GLN A 167 -3.56 0.10 22.04
N ARG A 168 -4.36 -0.24 21.03
CA ARG A 168 -4.51 0.58 19.82
C ARG A 168 -5.14 1.93 20.13
N MET A 169 -6.22 1.94 20.91
CA MET A 169 -6.89 3.17 21.32
C MET A 169 -5.95 4.07 22.15
N ARG A 170 -5.12 3.49 23.03
CA ARG A 170 -4.11 4.23 23.81
C ARG A 170 -2.99 4.83 22.96
N ARG A 171 -2.62 4.20 21.84
CA ARG A 171 -1.60 4.74 20.92
C ARG A 171 -2.10 5.99 20.19
N ASP A 172 -3.41 6.12 19.99
CA ASP A 172 -4.01 7.29 19.35
C ASP A 172 -4.34 8.39 20.39
N SER A 173 -3.34 9.23 20.66
CA SER A 173 -3.47 10.35 21.60
C SER A 173 -4.53 11.38 21.18
N GLN A 174 -4.81 11.54 19.89
CA GLN A 174 -5.82 12.51 19.43
C GLN A 174 -7.23 11.99 19.70
N LEU A 175 -7.46 10.72 19.40
CA LEU A 175 -8.73 10.05 19.65
C LEU A 175 -9.07 10.02 21.15
N ILE A 176 -8.11 9.68 22.01
CA ILE A 176 -8.33 9.72 23.47
C ILE A 176 -8.65 11.13 23.95
N GLY A 177 -7.98 12.16 23.41
CA GLY A 177 -8.29 13.55 23.71
C GLY A 177 -9.71 13.96 23.36
N GLN A 178 -10.24 13.48 22.23
CA GLN A 178 -11.63 13.69 21.84
C GLN A 178 -12.62 12.92 22.73
N LEU A 179 -12.32 11.65 23.01
CA LEU A 179 -13.16 10.81 23.86
C LEU A 179 -13.27 11.40 25.26
N LEU A 180 -12.21 11.97 25.83
CA LEU A 180 -12.29 12.60 27.15
C LEU A 180 -13.26 13.80 27.18
N GLN A 181 -13.50 14.45 26.04
CA GLN A 181 -14.46 15.53 25.91
C GLN A 181 -15.89 15.03 25.62
N SER A 182 -16.04 14.01 24.76
CA SER A 182 -17.35 13.52 24.33
C SER A 182 -17.95 12.41 25.21
N ASP A 183 -17.11 11.51 25.71
CA ASP A 183 -17.47 10.33 26.51
C ASP A 183 -16.35 10.01 27.54
N PRO A 184 -16.32 10.75 28.66
CA PRO A 184 -15.25 10.61 29.65
C PRO A 184 -15.24 9.25 30.34
N GLU A 185 -16.38 8.55 30.38
CA GLU A 185 -16.53 7.23 31.00
C GLU A 185 -15.83 6.16 30.16
N LEU A 186 -16.08 6.14 28.84
CA LEU A 186 -15.39 5.23 27.93
C LEU A 186 -13.89 5.50 27.86
N ALA A 187 -13.48 6.78 27.85
CA ALA A 187 -12.07 7.16 27.85
C ALA A 187 -11.33 6.60 29.09
N GLN A 188 -11.95 6.70 30.27
CA GLN A 188 -11.39 6.15 31.51
C GLN A 188 -11.31 4.62 31.47
N ALA A 189 -12.33 3.95 30.94
CA ALA A 189 -12.31 2.49 30.80
C ALA A 189 -11.16 2.02 29.87
N ILE A 190 -10.91 2.73 28.77
CA ILE A 190 -9.77 2.43 27.88
C ILE A 190 -8.42 2.67 28.58
N MET A 191 -8.32 3.69 29.42
CA MET A 191 -7.09 3.99 30.18
C MET A 191 -6.90 3.10 31.42
N GLY A 192 -7.96 2.49 31.93
CA GLY A 192 -7.95 1.56 33.07
C GLY A 192 -7.49 0.15 32.72
N ASP A 193 -7.41 -0.73 33.72
CA ASP A 193 -6.98 -2.14 33.54
C ASP A 193 -8.16 -3.12 33.55
N ASP A 194 -9.38 -2.63 33.76
CA ASP A 194 -10.59 -3.43 33.86
C ASP A 194 -11.24 -3.66 32.49
N LEU A 195 -10.92 -4.81 31.89
CA LEU A 195 -11.40 -5.23 30.58
C LEU A 195 -12.89 -5.62 30.58
N ASP A 196 -13.40 -6.12 31.70
CA ASP A 196 -14.80 -6.54 31.81
C ASP A 196 -15.71 -5.31 31.83
N ASN A 197 -15.31 -4.30 32.61
CA ASN A 197 -15.98 -3.01 32.60
C ASN A 197 -15.93 -2.34 31.22
N LEU A 198 -14.77 -2.35 30.55
CA LEU A 198 -14.64 -1.82 29.18
C LEU A 198 -15.61 -2.50 28.22
N GLN A 199 -15.69 -3.84 28.22
CA GLN A 199 -16.60 -4.58 27.35
C GLN A 199 -18.06 -4.26 27.63
N ASN A 200 -18.44 -4.07 28.89
CA ASN A 200 -19.80 -3.70 29.26
C ASN A 200 -20.17 -2.30 28.75
N ILE A 201 -19.28 -1.32 28.93
CA ILE A 201 -19.47 0.04 28.43
C ILE A 201 -19.59 0.05 26.91
N LEU A 202 -18.75 -0.72 26.20
CA LEU A 202 -18.82 -0.82 24.74
C LEU A 202 -20.18 -1.36 24.25
N ARG A 203 -20.71 -2.42 24.90
CA ARG A 203 -22.04 -2.96 24.60
C ARG A 203 -23.14 -1.93 24.85
N GLU A 204 -23.10 -1.26 26.00
CA GLU A 204 -24.08 -0.26 26.38
C GLU A 204 -24.10 0.92 25.40
N ARG A 205 -22.93 1.49 25.09
CA ARG A 205 -22.79 2.60 24.13
C ARG A 205 -23.25 2.19 22.74
N HIS A 206 -22.97 0.96 22.32
CA HIS A 206 -23.45 0.44 21.04
C HIS A 206 -24.97 0.38 20.97
N GLN A 207 -25.61 -0.17 22.01
CA GLN A 207 -27.06 -0.24 22.12
C GLN A 207 -27.70 1.16 22.16
N GLN A 208 -27.14 2.08 22.94
CA GLN A 208 -27.61 3.46 23.03
C GLN A 208 -27.55 4.15 21.66
N LYS A 209 -26.44 4.00 20.93
CA LYS A 209 -26.27 4.57 19.59
C LYS A 209 -27.25 3.98 18.59
N LEU A 210 -27.50 2.68 18.64
CA LEU A 210 -28.50 2.02 17.79
C LEU A 210 -29.92 2.55 18.06
N GLN A 211 -30.28 2.74 19.33
CA GLN A 211 -31.58 3.29 19.71
C GLN A 211 -31.75 4.73 19.23
N LEU A 212 -30.74 5.58 19.46
CA LEU A 212 -30.74 6.96 18.99
C LEU A 212 -30.86 7.04 17.48
N ARG A 213 -30.09 6.20 16.77
CA ARG A 213 -30.14 6.13 15.31
C ARG A 213 -31.53 5.71 14.82
N ARG A 214 -32.14 4.69 15.42
CA ARG A 214 -33.51 4.26 15.09
C ARG A 214 -34.52 5.36 15.31
N LYS A 215 -34.48 6.04 16.45
CA LYS A 215 -35.37 7.17 16.75
C LYS A 215 -35.20 8.31 15.75
N HIS A 216 -33.95 8.64 15.41
CA HIS A 216 -33.67 9.67 14.42
C HIS A 216 -34.17 9.28 13.03
N GLU A 217 -34.00 8.01 12.62
CA GLU A 217 -34.54 7.48 11.37
C GLU A 217 -36.07 7.50 11.34
N GLU A 218 -36.74 7.16 12.45
CA GLU A 218 -38.21 7.25 12.59
C GLU A 218 -38.71 8.70 12.53
N GLU A 219 -38.05 9.63 13.22
CA GLU A 219 -38.36 11.06 13.19
C GLU A 219 -38.21 11.63 11.77
N LEU A 220 -37.11 11.27 11.09
CA LEU A 220 -36.87 11.62 9.69
C LEU A 220 -37.97 11.04 8.78
N ALA A 221 -38.33 9.77 8.96
CA ALA A 221 -39.36 9.11 8.18
C ALA A 221 -40.74 9.78 8.35
N LEU A 222 -41.08 10.24 9.56
CA LEU A 222 -42.30 11.01 9.81
C LEU A 222 -42.29 12.37 9.10
N MET A 223 -41.14 13.07 9.07
CA MET A 223 -41.01 14.32 8.31
C MET A 223 -41.16 14.13 6.80
N TYR A 224 -40.73 12.98 6.27
CA TYR A 224 -40.85 12.66 4.84
C TYR A 224 -42.12 11.87 4.47
N ALA A 225 -42.98 11.51 5.44
CA ALA A 225 -44.16 10.70 5.22
C ALA A 225 -45.30 11.43 4.48
N ASP A 226 -45.27 12.77 4.41
CA ASP A 226 -46.22 13.55 3.61
C ASP A 226 -45.50 14.50 2.63
N PRO A 227 -45.43 14.17 1.33
CA PRO A 227 -44.81 15.02 0.31
C PRO A 227 -45.60 16.32 0.04
N PHE A 228 -46.77 16.52 0.64
CA PHE A 228 -47.61 17.73 0.53
C PHE A 228 -47.82 18.46 1.86
N ASP A 229 -47.03 18.20 2.90
CA ASP A 229 -47.15 18.94 4.16
C ASP A 229 -46.78 20.44 3.95
N VAL A 230 -47.83 21.26 3.91
CA VAL A 230 -47.79 22.72 3.74
C VAL A 230 -46.99 23.37 4.86
N GLU A 231 -46.90 22.76 6.04
CA GLU A 231 -46.13 23.30 7.16
C GLU A 231 -44.61 23.14 6.95
N SER A 232 -44.17 21.98 6.44
CA SER A 232 -42.78 21.72 6.06
C SER A 232 -42.32 22.64 4.92
N GLN A 233 -43.16 22.88 3.90
CA GLN A 233 -42.86 23.85 2.84
C GLN A 233 -42.81 25.30 3.35
N ARG A 234 -43.75 25.71 4.24
CA ARG A 234 -43.73 27.05 4.84
C ARG A 234 -42.49 27.30 5.69
N LYS A 235 -41.99 26.30 6.42
CA LYS A 235 -40.75 26.42 7.22
C LYS A 235 -39.53 26.63 6.33
N ILE A 236 -39.45 25.93 5.21
CA ILE A 236 -38.38 26.11 4.21
C ILE A 236 -38.46 27.52 3.60
N GLU A 237 -39.66 27.97 3.21
CA GLU A 237 -39.87 29.31 2.64
C GLU A 237 -39.52 30.43 3.63
N ALA A 238 -39.89 30.27 4.91
CA ALA A 238 -39.57 31.23 5.97
C ALA A 238 -38.06 31.31 6.25
N ALA A 239 -37.36 30.17 6.27
CA ALA A 239 -35.92 30.11 6.47
C ALA A 239 -35.15 30.79 5.32
N ILE A 240 -35.57 30.58 4.07
CA ILE A 240 -34.97 31.25 2.90
C ILE A 240 -35.16 32.77 2.99
N ARG A 241 -36.35 33.24 3.36
CA ARG A 241 -36.64 34.67 3.54
C ARG A 241 -35.75 35.33 4.59
N GLN A 242 -35.51 34.65 5.71
CA GLN A 242 -34.66 35.16 6.79
C GLN A 242 -33.19 35.26 6.39
N VAL A 243 -32.67 34.26 5.67
CA VAL A 243 -31.29 34.27 5.16
C VAL A 243 -31.11 35.39 4.13
N THR A 244 -32.09 35.60 3.24
CA THR A 244 -32.03 36.72 2.28
C THR A 244 -32.16 38.08 2.95
N PHE A 245 -32.86 38.20 4.07
CA PHE A 245 -33.00 39.47 4.80
C PHE A 245 -31.73 39.82 5.59
N ASN A 246 -31.04 38.84 6.17
CA ASN A 246 -29.79 39.05 6.93
C ASN A 246 -28.55 39.21 6.03
N ALA A 247 -28.69 39.00 4.71
CA ALA A 247 -27.61 39.13 3.73
C ALA A 247 -27.63 40.45 2.93
N CYS A 248 -28.55 41.37 3.24
CA CYS A 248 -28.59 42.75 2.73
C CYS A 248 -28.11 43.75 3.78
#